data_AF-A0A847AUE5-F1
#
_entry.id   AF-A0A847AUE5-F1
#
_cell.length_a   1.000
_cell.length_b   1.000
_cell.length_c   1.000
_cell.angle_alpha   90.00
_cell.angle_beta   90.00
_cell.angle_gamma   90.00
#
_symmetry.space_group_name_H-M   'P 1'
#
loop_
_entity.id
_entity.type
_entity.pdbx_description
1 polymer ?
#
loop_
_entity_poly.entity_id
_entity_poly.type
_entity_poly.pdbx_seq_one_letter_code
_entity_poly.pdbx_strand_id
1 'polypeptide(L)'
;MYSNFNCMEEIEKIKIENKALEIFFENTSESLVMVDQDGFIVKMNNSYAKFLQIKKENSIGKHVKDVIENTRLHIVAKTGEAEIDQIQRINGHDAVTSRIPIIEDGKVTGAIGKVLFKNFREVNVLYKKLEEANTELISYKERLKKVQGNYFAIDNIIGNNKKILELKETIRRVANSDSTVLITGESGTGKEIFANAIHEMSNRQDKNFVKINCAAIPENILESELFGYEEGAFTGAIKGGKIGKFEMAHQGTLFLDEIGDMSFDMQSKMLRVLQDKVVERVGGNSPKKVNVRLIAATNQNLLKKIDKGEFREDLYYRLNVLLLELPPLRERMDDIELLCDFFISKYNNKFGIYIEKIDEEAMDYLLNYMWPGNIRELENVIERAYNFVDGNTIHVKQLPEKIIKGRGLVSVGDLRNNINSLEKQLIIDTLKACGGNKSRAAQALKINRASLYQKLKKYSL
;
A
#
# COMPACT_ATOMS: atom_id res chain seq x y z
N MET A 1 14.74 -47.70 59.13
CA MET A 1 14.09 -48.35 57.97
C MET A 1 13.43 -47.38 56.98
N TYR A 2 13.41 -46.05 57.21
CA TYR A 2 12.79 -45.08 56.29
C TYR A 2 13.75 -44.44 55.24
N SER A 3 15.07 -44.66 55.30
CA SER A 3 16.02 -44.06 54.33
C SER A 3 16.27 -44.90 53.07
N ASN A 4 16.12 -46.22 53.13
CA ASN A 4 16.39 -47.11 51.98
C ASN A 4 15.25 -47.13 50.94
N PHE A 5 14.03 -46.76 51.33
CA PHE A 5 12.89 -46.75 50.41
C PHE A 5 12.98 -45.56 49.43
N ASN A 6 13.41 -44.40 49.94
CA ASN A 6 13.56 -43.16 49.15
C ASN A 6 14.70 -43.26 48.12
N CYS A 7 15.79 -43.96 48.47
CA CYS A 7 16.93 -44.16 47.56
C CYS A 7 16.60 -45.12 46.41
N MET A 8 15.76 -46.14 46.65
CA MET A 8 15.29 -47.05 45.60
C MET A 8 14.34 -46.36 44.61
N GLU A 9 13.44 -45.50 45.10
CA GLU A 9 12.56 -44.68 44.25
C GLU A 9 13.35 -43.65 43.42
N GLU A 10 14.37 -43.00 44.00
CA GLU A 10 15.28 -42.11 43.26
C GLU A 10 16.06 -42.84 42.16
N ILE A 11 16.57 -44.04 42.46
CA ILE A 11 17.29 -44.86 41.47
C ILE A 11 16.35 -45.29 40.33
N GLU A 12 15.11 -45.67 40.63
CA GLU A 12 14.13 -46.00 39.59
C GLU A 12 13.78 -44.79 38.73
N LYS A 13 13.60 -43.62 39.34
CA LYS A 13 13.35 -42.37 38.61
C LYS A 13 14.50 -42.00 37.68
N ILE A 14 15.75 -42.06 38.16
CA ILE A 14 16.95 -41.80 37.36
C ILE A 14 17.08 -42.81 36.21
N LYS A 15 16.72 -44.09 36.42
CA LYS A 15 16.72 -45.10 35.36
C LYS A 15 15.70 -44.78 34.26
N ILE A 16 14.49 -44.33 34.64
CA ILE A 16 13.46 -43.93 33.68
C ILE A 16 13.91 -42.70 32.88
N GLU A 17 14.41 -41.67 33.56
CA GLU A 17 14.90 -40.43 32.93
C GLU A 17 16.06 -40.71 31.96
N ASN A 18 17.05 -41.52 32.37
CA ASN A 18 18.15 -41.91 31.48
C ASN A 18 17.67 -42.70 30.26
N LYS A 19 16.73 -43.63 30.45
CA LYS A 19 16.17 -44.41 29.34
C LYS A 19 15.37 -43.52 28.39
N ALA A 20 14.62 -42.55 28.90
CA ALA A 20 13.88 -41.59 28.09
C ALA A 20 14.83 -40.68 27.30
N LEU A 21 15.90 -40.18 27.92
CA LEU A 21 16.94 -39.38 27.25
C LEU A 21 17.66 -40.16 26.16
N GLU A 22 17.93 -41.45 26.39
CA GLU A 22 18.53 -42.32 25.39
C GLU A 22 17.61 -42.51 24.18
N ILE A 23 16.33 -42.80 24.41
CA ILE A 23 15.33 -42.93 23.35
C ILE A 23 15.20 -41.62 22.57
N PHE A 24 15.13 -40.47 23.25
CA PHE A 24 15.02 -39.16 22.62
C PHE A 24 16.25 -38.84 21.75
N PHE A 25 17.44 -39.01 22.32
CA PHE A 25 18.69 -38.75 21.63
C PHE A 25 18.80 -39.58 20.35
N GLU A 26 18.33 -40.82 20.37
CA GLU A 26 18.47 -41.74 19.25
C GLU A 26 17.40 -41.63 18.17
N ASN A 27 16.20 -41.16 18.53
CA ASN A 27 15.04 -41.07 17.63
C ASN A 27 14.70 -39.65 17.15
N THR A 28 15.43 -38.63 17.57
CA THR A 28 15.24 -37.27 17.05
C THR A 28 15.67 -37.16 15.58
N SER A 29 14.97 -36.31 14.81
CA SER A 29 15.33 -35.97 13.42
C SER A 29 16.65 -35.19 13.34
N GLU A 30 16.99 -34.49 14.41
CA GLU A 30 18.20 -33.69 14.53
C GLU A 30 19.44 -34.59 14.56
N SER A 31 20.50 -34.18 13.86
CA SER A 31 21.78 -34.87 13.99
C SER A 31 22.47 -34.37 15.26
N LEU A 32 22.66 -35.24 16.24
CA LEU A 32 23.32 -34.92 17.52
C LEU A 32 24.61 -35.71 17.74
N VAL A 33 25.62 -35.04 18.28
CA VAL A 33 26.90 -35.63 18.71
C VAL A 33 27.33 -34.99 20.04
N MET A 34 27.98 -35.76 20.90
CA MET A 34 28.49 -35.32 22.20
C MET A 34 29.96 -35.70 22.32
N VAL A 35 30.76 -34.79 22.85
CA VAL A 35 32.19 -34.98 23.14
C VAL A 35 32.47 -34.70 24.62
N ASP A 36 33.51 -35.32 25.14
CA ASP A 36 34.09 -34.96 26.44
C ASP A 36 34.90 -33.65 26.34
N GLN A 37 35.47 -33.22 27.47
CA GLN A 37 36.27 -32.00 27.58
C GLN A 37 37.51 -32.02 26.66
N ASP A 38 38.06 -33.20 26.38
CA ASP A 38 39.23 -33.38 25.52
C ASP A 38 38.87 -33.53 24.03
N GLY A 39 37.56 -33.51 23.70
CA GLY A 39 37.06 -33.56 22.34
C GLY A 39 36.88 -34.97 21.77
N PHE A 40 36.91 -36.01 22.60
CA PHE A 40 36.61 -37.38 22.17
C PHE A 40 35.11 -37.62 22.17
N ILE A 41 34.63 -38.29 21.12
CA ILE A 41 33.20 -38.55 20.94
C ILE A 41 32.72 -39.57 21.98
N VAL A 42 31.82 -39.11 22.87
CA VAL A 42 31.18 -39.95 23.90
C VAL A 42 29.90 -40.57 23.35
N LYS A 43 29.14 -39.83 22.54
CA LYS A 43 27.86 -40.30 21.99
C LYS A 43 27.56 -39.66 20.64
N MET A 44 26.93 -40.41 19.74
CA MET A 44 26.45 -39.93 18.44
C MET A 44 25.15 -40.62 18.11
N ASN A 45 24.15 -39.89 17.59
CA ASN A 45 22.89 -40.51 17.21
C ASN A 45 22.89 -41.03 15.77
N ASN A 46 21.95 -41.93 15.48
CA ASN A 46 21.79 -42.51 14.14
C ASN A 46 21.60 -41.46 13.03
N SER A 47 20.95 -40.33 13.34
CA SER A 47 20.74 -39.23 12.39
C SER A 47 22.08 -38.59 11.97
N TYR A 48 22.99 -38.37 12.93
CA TYR A 48 24.33 -37.83 12.68
C TYR A 48 25.22 -38.83 11.92
N ALA A 49 25.21 -40.10 12.31
CA ALA A 49 26.00 -41.14 11.63
C ALA A 49 25.59 -41.29 10.15
N LYS A 50 24.28 -41.25 9.86
CA LYS A 50 23.74 -41.25 8.49
C LYS A 50 24.16 -39.99 7.72
N PHE A 51 24.12 -38.83 8.36
CA PHE A 51 24.53 -37.57 7.75
C PHE A 51 26.02 -37.57 7.37
N LEU A 52 26.89 -38.12 8.23
CA LEU A 52 28.31 -38.29 7.94
C LEU A 52 28.62 -39.47 6.99
N GLN A 53 27.65 -40.34 6.73
CA GLN A 53 27.81 -41.60 5.97
C GLN A 53 28.84 -42.56 6.60
N ILE A 54 28.87 -42.63 7.93
CA ILE A 54 29.76 -43.52 8.69
C ILE A 54 28.98 -44.50 9.56
N LYS A 55 29.65 -45.57 10.00
CA LYS A 55 29.15 -46.44 11.07
C LYS A 55 29.40 -45.78 12.42
N LYS A 56 28.36 -45.71 13.26
CA LYS A 56 28.40 -45.08 14.60
C LYS A 56 29.49 -45.69 15.47
N GLU A 57 29.66 -47.00 15.43
CA GLU A 57 30.62 -47.75 16.24
C GLU A 57 32.06 -47.33 15.94
N ASN A 58 32.31 -46.85 14.71
CA ASN A 58 33.64 -46.41 14.28
C ASN A 58 33.98 -44.98 14.71
N SER A 59 33.06 -44.26 15.37
CA SER A 59 33.20 -42.86 15.75
C SER A 59 33.39 -42.64 17.25
N ILE A 60 32.81 -43.51 18.09
CA ILE A 60 32.90 -43.40 19.55
C ILE A 60 34.36 -43.60 20.00
N GLY A 61 34.82 -42.76 20.92
CA GLY A 61 36.20 -42.78 21.44
C GLY A 61 37.26 -42.20 20.51
N LYS A 62 36.89 -41.73 19.30
CA LYS A 62 37.79 -40.97 18.42
C LYS A 62 37.67 -39.48 18.70
N HIS A 63 38.75 -38.76 18.45
CA HIS A 63 38.74 -37.31 18.54
C HIS A 63 37.86 -36.72 17.43
N VAL A 64 37.02 -35.74 17.77
CA VAL A 64 35.96 -35.24 16.88
C VAL A 64 36.49 -34.65 15.57
N LYS A 65 37.72 -34.10 15.57
CA LYS A 65 38.37 -33.59 14.34
C LYS A 65 38.62 -34.67 13.28
N ASP A 66 38.84 -35.90 13.72
CA ASP A 66 39.18 -37.01 12.82
C ASP A 66 37.93 -37.64 12.20
N VAL A 67 36.75 -37.25 12.70
CA VAL A 67 35.45 -37.82 12.33
C VAL A 67 34.56 -36.78 11.63
N ILE A 68 34.67 -35.50 12.01
CA ILE A 68 33.77 -34.44 11.55
C ILE A 68 34.59 -33.32 10.92
N GLU A 69 34.47 -33.19 9.61
CA GLU A 69 35.15 -32.16 8.81
C GLU A 69 34.81 -30.74 9.32
N ASN A 70 35.82 -29.88 9.47
CA ASN A 70 35.65 -28.47 9.88
C ASN A 70 34.91 -28.26 11.21
N THR A 71 34.88 -29.25 12.09
CA THR A 71 34.24 -29.12 13.40
C THR A 71 35.00 -28.18 14.33
N ARG A 72 34.26 -27.39 15.11
CA ARG A 72 34.81 -26.62 16.24
C ARG A 72 34.27 -27.11 17.59
N LEU A 73 33.66 -28.29 17.63
CA LEU A 73 33.06 -28.81 18.85
C LEU A 73 34.09 -29.02 19.98
N HIS A 74 35.30 -29.45 19.64
CA HIS A 74 36.43 -29.54 20.57
C HIS A 74 36.90 -28.17 21.09
N ILE A 75 36.65 -27.08 20.36
CA ILE A 75 36.96 -25.72 20.82
C ILE A 75 35.93 -25.34 21.89
N VAL A 76 34.65 -25.51 21.59
CA VAL A 76 33.55 -25.23 22.53
C VAL A 76 33.67 -26.07 23.82
N ALA A 77 34.05 -27.35 23.71
CA ALA A 77 34.30 -28.22 24.86
C ALA A 77 35.47 -27.75 25.74
N LYS A 78 36.39 -26.96 25.19
CA LYS A 78 37.55 -26.41 25.91
C LYS A 78 37.32 -24.98 26.42
N THR A 79 36.64 -24.14 25.64
CA THR A 79 36.44 -22.72 25.95
C THR A 79 35.19 -22.47 26.79
N GLY A 80 34.17 -23.31 26.68
CA GLY A 80 32.87 -23.06 27.30
C GLY A 80 32.05 -21.97 26.59
N GLU A 81 32.46 -21.52 25.42
CA GLU A 81 31.74 -20.52 24.63
C GLU A 81 30.83 -21.19 23.60
N ALA A 82 29.52 -20.99 23.70
CA ALA A 82 28.56 -21.56 22.77
C ALA A 82 28.67 -20.91 21.38
N GLU A 83 28.55 -21.74 20.33
CA GLU A 83 28.48 -21.28 18.94
C GLU A 83 27.11 -21.69 18.38
N ILE A 84 26.21 -20.73 18.16
CA ILE A 84 24.83 -20.98 17.74
C ILE A 84 24.64 -20.62 16.26
N ASP A 85 23.93 -21.48 15.53
CA ASP A 85 23.48 -21.29 14.14
C ASP A 85 24.61 -20.94 13.14
N GLN A 86 25.77 -21.58 13.33
CA GLN A 86 26.94 -21.37 12.49
C GLN A 86 26.93 -22.29 11.26
N ILE A 87 27.32 -21.74 10.11
CA ILE A 87 27.51 -22.52 8.89
C ILE A 87 28.79 -23.34 9.00
N GLN A 88 28.67 -24.65 8.83
CA GLN A 88 29.78 -25.60 8.77
C GLN A 88 29.67 -26.41 7.48
N ARG A 89 30.76 -26.48 6.74
CA ARG A 89 30.85 -27.33 5.54
C ARG A 89 31.28 -28.73 5.95
N ILE A 90 30.44 -29.72 5.65
CA ILE A 90 30.63 -31.14 5.99
C ILE A 90 30.30 -31.98 4.76
N ASN A 91 31.22 -32.85 4.31
CA ASN A 91 31.02 -33.72 3.15
C ASN A 91 30.60 -32.95 1.88
N GLY A 92 31.15 -31.74 1.70
CA GLY A 92 30.85 -30.89 0.53
C GLY A 92 29.52 -30.12 0.59
N HIS A 93 28.76 -30.22 1.68
CA HIS A 93 27.50 -29.49 1.89
C HIS A 93 27.63 -28.48 3.02
N ASP A 94 27.00 -27.31 2.85
CA ASP A 94 26.85 -26.34 3.93
C ASP A 94 25.69 -26.78 4.83
N ALA A 95 25.99 -26.90 6.12
CA ALA A 95 25.06 -27.28 7.17
C ALA A 95 25.00 -26.20 8.24
N VAL A 96 23.83 -25.97 8.82
CA VAL A 96 23.67 -25.05 9.95
C VAL A 96 23.82 -25.83 11.24
N THR A 97 24.78 -25.43 12.08
CA THR A 97 25.20 -26.18 13.27
C THR A 97 25.23 -25.31 14.51
N SER A 98 24.83 -25.90 15.63
CA SER A 98 24.92 -25.29 16.96
C SER A 98 25.75 -26.18 17.87
N ARG A 99 26.64 -25.59 18.66
CA ARG A 99 27.58 -26.26 19.55
C ARG A 99 27.43 -25.64 20.94
N ILE A 100 27.02 -26.46 21.89
CA ILE A 100 26.64 -26.01 23.23
C ILE A 100 27.55 -26.72 24.24
N PRO A 101 28.28 -26.00 25.11
CA PRO A 101 29.11 -26.62 26.13
C PRO A 101 28.24 -27.28 27.21
N ILE A 102 28.72 -28.39 27.76
CA ILE A 102 28.14 -29.03 28.94
C ILE A 102 28.90 -28.48 30.15
N ILE A 103 28.20 -27.78 31.03
CA ILE A 103 28.78 -27.14 32.20
C ILE A 103 28.16 -27.75 33.46
N GLU A 104 29.01 -28.29 34.32
CA GLU A 104 28.66 -28.88 35.61
C GLU A 104 29.50 -28.23 36.71
N ASP A 105 28.87 -27.71 37.76
CA ASP A 105 29.54 -26.98 38.85
C ASP A 105 30.51 -25.88 38.39
N GLY A 106 30.17 -25.19 37.29
CA GLY A 106 30.99 -24.12 36.70
C GLY A 106 32.20 -24.61 35.89
N LYS A 107 32.36 -25.93 35.69
CA LYS A 107 33.41 -26.53 34.86
C LYS A 107 32.81 -27.11 33.59
N VAL A 108 33.49 -26.89 32.46
CA VAL A 108 33.11 -27.50 31.19
C VAL A 108 33.52 -28.97 31.22
N THR A 109 32.56 -29.88 31.12
CA THR A 109 32.78 -31.34 31.13
C THR A 109 32.68 -31.95 29.73
N GLY A 110 32.21 -31.19 28.75
CA GLY A 110 32.09 -31.61 27.36
C GLY A 110 31.34 -30.61 26.49
N ALA A 111 30.87 -31.06 25.32
CA ALA A 111 30.00 -30.26 24.45
C ALA A 111 29.06 -31.12 23.61
N ILE A 112 27.92 -30.55 23.23
CA ILE A 112 26.92 -31.13 22.33
C ILE A 112 26.93 -30.36 21.02
N GLY A 113 27.10 -31.08 19.90
CA GLY A 113 26.93 -30.56 18.55
C GLY A 113 25.58 -30.99 17.98
N LYS A 114 24.87 -30.04 17.37
CA LYS A 114 23.59 -30.23 16.70
C LYS A 114 23.65 -29.71 15.27
N VAL A 115 23.11 -30.47 14.32
CA VAL A 115 22.89 -30.01 12.93
C VAL A 115 21.39 -29.76 12.73
N LEU A 116 21.03 -28.51 12.44
CA LEU A 116 19.66 -28.06 12.22
C LEU A 116 19.21 -28.34 10.78
N PHE A 117 20.03 -27.97 9.80
CA PHE A 117 19.76 -28.19 8.37
C PHE A 117 20.92 -28.93 7.73
N LYS A 118 20.62 -30.06 7.09
CA LYS A 118 21.63 -30.97 6.53
C LYS A 118 22.09 -30.55 5.14
N ASN A 119 21.32 -29.71 4.45
CA ASN A 119 21.68 -29.07 3.19
C ASN A 119 20.69 -27.94 2.84
N PHE A 120 21.05 -27.10 1.86
CA PHE A 120 20.18 -26.07 1.28
C PHE A 120 18.88 -26.62 0.65
N ARG A 121 18.77 -27.92 0.32
CA ARG A 121 17.52 -28.46 -0.26
C ARG A 121 16.40 -28.53 0.77
N GLU A 122 16.68 -28.83 2.04
CA GLU A 122 15.66 -28.84 3.10
C GLU A 122 15.06 -27.44 3.30
N VAL A 123 15.90 -26.42 3.24
CA VAL A 123 15.49 -25.01 3.28
C VAL A 123 14.63 -24.68 2.05
N ASN A 124 15.07 -25.07 0.84
CA ASN A 124 14.30 -24.86 -0.39
C ASN A 124 12.93 -25.58 -0.40
N VAL A 125 12.81 -26.76 0.23
CA VAL A 125 11.52 -27.46 0.36
C VAL A 125 10.58 -26.70 1.27
N LEU A 126 11.06 -26.11 2.37
CA LEU A 126 10.25 -25.24 3.21
C LEU A 126 9.81 -23.97 2.46
N TYR A 127 10.73 -23.32 1.74
CA TYR A 127 10.39 -22.16 0.91
C TYR A 127 9.34 -22.50 -0.14
N LYS A 128 9.48 -23.64 -0.82
CA LYS A 128 8.51 -24.09 -1.83
C LYS A 128 7.13 -24.37 -1.23
N LYS A 129 7.05 -25.01 -0.06
CA LYS A 129 5.77 -25.21 0.65
C LYS A 129 5.13 -23.89 1.05
N LEU A 130 5.95 -22.90 1.43
CA LEU A 130 5.47 -21.56 1.78
C LEU A 130 4.93 -20.82 0.53
N GLU A 131 5.61 -20.93 -0.61
CA GLU A 131 5.11 -20.40 -1.89
C GLU A 131 3.81 -21.09 -2.35
N GLU A 132 3.73 -22.42 -2.25
CA GLU A 132 2.52 -23.18 -2.59
C GLU A 132 1.33 -22.76 -1.72
N ALA A 133 1.52 -22.65 -0.40
CA ALA A 133 0.50 -22.18 0.52
C ALA A 133 0.06 -20.73 0.23
N ASN A 134 1.01 -19.84 -0.11
CA ASN A 134 0.68 -18.47 -0.52
C ASN A 134 -0.12 -18.43 -1.83
N THR A 135 0.23 -19.29 -2.78
CA THR A 135 -0.46 -19.38 -4.08
C THR A 135 -1.89 -19.89 -3.90
N GLU A 136 -2.10 -20.90 -3.06
CA GLU A 136 -3.43 -21.36 -2.69
C GLU A 136 -4.24 -20.26 -2.00
N LEU A 137 -3.63 -19.51 -1.07
CA LEU A 137 -4.27 -18.41 -0.36
C LEU A 137 -4.72 -17.28 -1.30
N ILE A 138 -3.87 -16.93 -2.28
CA ILE A 138 -4.22 -15.98 -3.34
C ILE A 138 -5.41 -16.51 -4.16
N SER A 139 -5.36 -17.78 -4.59
CA SER A 139 -6.45 -18.39 -5.36
C SER A 139 -7.77 -18.45 -4.58
N TYR A 140 -7.70 -18.66 -3.27
CA TYR A 140 -8.85 -18.67 -2.38
C TYR A 140 -9.45 -17.27 -2.23
N LYS A 141 -8.61 -16.25 -2.07
CA LYS A 141 -9.03 -14.83 -2.10
C LYS A 141 -9.71 -14.47 -3.42
N GLU A 142 -9.19 -14.92 -4.55
CA GLU A 142 -9.81 -14.66 -5.87
C GLU A 142 -11.15 -15.38 -6.05
N ARG A 143 -11.29 -16.61 -5.53
CA ARG A 143 -12.57 -17.32 -5.54
C ARG A 143 -13.61 -16.64 -4.64
N LEU A 144 -13.20 -16.14 -3.47
CA LEU A 144 -14.07 -15.34 -2.60
C LEU A 144 -14.51 -14.03 -3.26
N LYS A 145 -13.61 -13.34 -4.00
CA LYS A 145 -13.96 -12.15 -4.79
C LYS A 145 -15.10 -12.41 -5.78
N LYS A 146 -15.15 -13.59 -6.39
CA LYS A 146 -16.24 -13.97 -7.33
C LYS A 146 -17.57 -14.27 -6.63
N VAL A 147 -17.57 -14.64 -5.35
CA VAL A 147 -18.77 -15.05 -4.60
C VAL A 147 -19.41 -13.89 -3.83
N GLN A 148 -18.64 -12.89 -3.40
CA GLN A 148 -19.10 -11.77 -2.57
C GLN A 148 -19.12 -10.41 -3.31
N GLY A 149 -19.27 -10.42 -4.64
CA GLY A 149 -18.95 -9.33 -5.58
C GLY A 149 -19.39 -7.89 -5.24
N ASN A 150 -20.28 -7.68 -4.27
CA ASN A 150 -20.83 -6.37 -3.93
C ASN A 150 -20.16 -5.73 -2.69
N TYR A 151 -19.54 -6.50 -1.80
CA TYR A 151 -18.91 -5.94 -0.58
C TYR A 151 -17.50 -5.38 -0.87
N PHE A 152 -16.75 -5.98 -1.79
CA PHE A 152 -15.37 -5.55 -2.06
C PHE A 152 -15.24 -4.20 -2.79
N ALA A 153 -16.26 -3.77 -3.53
CA ALA A 153 -16.23 -2.54 -4.31
C ALA A 153 -16.06 -1.29 -3.43
N ILE A 154 -16.85 -1.25 -2.35
CA ILE A 154 -16.83 -0.15 -1.38
C ILE A 154 -15.62 -0.24 -0.46
N ASP A 155 -15.09 -1.45 -0.26
CA ASP A 155 -13.86 -1.68 0.50
C ASP A 155 -12.62 -1.15 -0.23
N ASN A 156 -12.68 -1.00 -1.56
CA ASN A 156 -11.63 -0.31 -2.32
C ASN A 156 -11.57 1.20 -2.02
N ILE A 157 -12.60 1.78 -1.41
CA ILE A 157 -12.56 3.16 -0.91
C ILE A 157 -11.87 3.11 0.46
N ILE A 158 -10.56 3.34 0.49
CA ILE A 158 -9.78 3.32 1.73
C ILE A 158 -10.02 4.62 2.52
N GLY A 159 -10.33 4.46 3.81
CA GLY A 159 -10.54 5.56 4.75
C GLY A 159 -11.57 5.25 5.83
N ASN A 160 -11.25 5.71 7.04
CA ASN A 160 -12.06 5.68 8.26
C ASN A 160 -12.52 7.08 8.70
N ASN A 161 -12.06 8.13 8.03
CA ASN A 161 -12.52 9.49 8.28
C ASN A 161 -14.05 9.57 8.15
N LYS A 162 -14.67 10.33 9.06
CA LYS A 162 -16.12 10.49 9.14
C LYS A 162 -16.76 10.85 7.79
N LYS A 163 -16.17 11.78 7.02
CA LYS A 163 -16.71 12.19 5.71
C LYS A 163 -16.68 11.03 4.71
N ILE A 164 -15.65 10.19 4.74
CA ILE A 164 -15.54 9.01 3.86
C ILE A 164 -16.55 7.94 4.26
N LEU A 165 -16.73 7.70 5.55
CA LEU A 165 -17.74 6.77 6.04
C LEU A 165 -19.16 7.22 5.64
N GLU A 166 -19.46 8.51 5.77
CA GLU A 166 -20.75 9.09 5.33
C GLU A 166 -20.97 8.95 3.82
N LEU A 167 -19.92 9.17 3.01
CA LEU A 167 -20.00 8.95 1.56
C LEU A 167 -20.22 7.47 1.24
N LYS A 168 -19.54 6.54 1.94
CA LYS A 168 -19.78 5.10 1.79
C LYS A 168 -21.24 4.75 2.08
N GLU A 169 -21.80 5.21 3.20
CA GLU A 169 -23.22 4.99 3.52
C GLU A 169 -24.15 5.57 2.45
N THR A 170 -23.81 6.75 1.92
CA THR A 170 -24.59 7.38 0.85
C THR A 170 -24.58 6.51 -0.40
N ILE A 171 -23.42 5.99 -0.81
CA ILE A 171 -23.30 5.03 -1.93
C ILE A 171 -24.19 3.81 -1.69
N ARG A 172 -24.17 3.21 -0.50
CA ARG A 172 -25.02 2.04 -0.19
C ARG A 172 -26.51 2.32 -0.40
N ARG A 173 -26.96 3.53 -0.10
CA ARG A 173 -28.37 3.93 -0.26
C ARG A 173 -28.74 4.24 -1.70
N VAL A 174 -27.84 4.88 -2.45
CA VAL A 174 -28.14 5.38 -3.81
C VAL A 174 -27.71 4.43 -4.93
N ALA A 175 -26.90 3.40 -4.65
CA ALA A 175 -26.41 2.50 -5.68
C ALA A 175 -27.53 1.80 -6.46
N ASN A 176 -28.66 1.48 -5.83
CA ASN A 176 -29.79 0.83 -6.51
C ASN A 176 -30.73 1.77 -7.27
N SER A 177 -30.51 3.10 -7.21
CA SER A 177 -31.31 4.06 -7.99
C SER A 177 -30.74 4.26 -9.39
N ASP A 178 -31.61 4.64 -10.33
CA ASP A 178 -31.22 5.06 -11.68
C ASP A 178 -30.90 6.57 -11.78
N SER A 179 -30.87 7.27 -10.64
CA SER A 179 -30.56 8.70 -10.59
C SER A 179 -29.14 9.00 -11.07
N THR A 180 -28.98 10.15 -11.74
CA THR A 180 -27.67 10.68 -12.09
C THR A 180 -26.89 11.02 -10.82
N VAL A 181 -25.62 10.64 -10.77
CA VAL A 181 -24.72 11.00 -9.67
C VAL A 181 -23.64 11.94 -10.21
N LEU A 182 -23.47 13.08 -9.54
CA LEU A 182 -22.39 14.03 -9.78
C LEU A 182 -21.36 13.90 -8.65
N ILE A 183 -20.13 13.56 -8.99
CA ILE A 183 -19.00 13.43 -8.08
C ILE A 183 -18.10 14.65 -8.24
N THR A 184 -18.00 15.47 -7.20
CA THR A 184 -17.11 16.64 -7.19
C THR A 184 -15.93 16.36 -6.28
N GLY A 185 -14.79 16.99 -6.59
CA GLY A 185 -13.61 16.88 -5.75
C GLY A 185 -12.33 17.17 -6.52
N GLU A 186 -11.30 17.57 -5.80
CA GLU A 186 -10.00 17.90 -6.39
C GLU A 186 -9.41 16.73 -7.19
N SER A 187 -8.47 17.04 -8.07
CA SER A 187 -7.77 16.00 -8.82
C SER A 187 -7.00 15.08 -7.85
N GLY A 188 -7.06 13.78 -8.11
CA GLY A 188 -6.37 12.76 -7.31
C GLY A 188 -7.08 12.33 -6.03
N THR A 189 -8.34 12.74 -5.80
CA THR A 189 -9.17 12.29 -4.65
C THR A 189 -9.81 10.91 -4.84
N GLY A 190 -9.71 10.30 -6.03
CA GLY A 190 -10.24 8.95 -6.29
C GLY A 190 -11.68 8.91 -6.84
N LYS A 191 -12.14 9.97 -7.52
CA LYS A 191 -13.50 10.04 -8.13
C LYS A 191 -13.88 8.78 -8.94
N GLU A 192 -12.93 8.20 -9.68
CA GLU A 192 -13.17 6.97 -10.44
C GLU A 192 -13.46 5.74 -9.55
N ILE A 193 -12.77 5.61 -8.40
CA ILE A 193 -13.01 4.52 -7.44
C ILE A 193 -14.44 4.60 -6.89
N PHE A 194 -14.90 5.81 -6.58
CA PHE A 194 -16.28 6.05 -6.16
C PHE A 194 -17.28 5.71 -7.27
N ALA A 195 -16.99 6.06 -8.53
CA ALA A 195 -17.84 5.71 -9.66
C ALA A 195 -17.92 4.18 -9.89
N ASN A 196 -16.80 3.47 -9.78
CA ASN A 196 -16.78 1.99 -9.83
C ASN A 196 -17.65 1.42 -8.69
N ALA A 197 -17.48 1.90 -7.46
CA ALA A 197 -18.24 1.42 -6.31
C ALA A 197 -19.75 1.61 -6.49
N ILE A 198 -20.19 2.75 -7.02
CA ILE A 198 -21.61 3.00 -7.30
C ILE A 198 -22.16 2.02 -8.34
N HIS A 199 -21.40 1.72 -9.39
CA HIS A 199 -21.80 0.78 -10.43
C HIS A 199 -21.85 -0.67 -9.91
N GLU A 200 -20.79 -1.13 -9.24
CA GLU A 200 -20.66 -2.49 -8.71
C GLU A 200 -21.66 -2.79 -7.60
N MET A 201 -22.15 -1.78 -6.87
CA MET A 201 -23.19 -1.93 -5.86
C MET A 201 -24.62 -1.76 -6.42
N SER A 202 -24.78 -1.53 -7.71
CA SER A 202 -26.08 -1.27 -8.33
C SER A 202 -26.73 -2.52 -8.91
N ASN A 203 -28.03 -2.43 -9.19
CA ASN A 203 -28.76 -3.42 -10.00
C ASN A 203 -28.17 -3.62 -11.43
N ARG A 204 -27.22 -2.78 -11.85
CA ARG A 204 -26.53 -2.84 -13.14
C ARG A 204 -25.10 -3.38 -13.04
N GLN A 205 -24.69 -3.94 -11.90
CA GLN A 205 -23.32 -4.43 -11.66
C GLN A 205 -22.82 -5.45 -12.71
N ASP A 206 -23.71 -6.28 -13.26
CA ASP A 206 -23.35 -7.28 -14.29
C ASP A 206 -23.45 -6.72 -15.72
N LYS A 207 -23.65 -5.40 -15.88
CA LYS A 207 -23.79 -4.71 -17.16
C LYS A 207 -22.54 -3.91 -17.46
N ASN A 208 -22.44 -3.39 -18.69
CA ASN A 208 -21.27 -2.62 -19.11
C ASN A 208 -21.08 -1.38 -18.25
N PHE A 209 -19.86 -1.21 -17.71
CA PHE A 209 -19.40 0.06 -17.16
C PHE A 209 -18.47 0.76 -18.15
N VAL A 210 -18.99 1.75 -18.85
CA VAL A 210 -18.25 2.46 -19.90
C VAL A 210 -17.70 3.75 -19.31
N LYS A 211 -16.39 3.96 -19.45
CA LYS A 211 -15.69 5.15 -18.93
C LYS A 211 -15.16 6.00 -20.08
N ILE A 212 -15.22 7.32 -19.91
CA ILE A 212 -14.59 8.28 -20.82
C ILE A 212 -14.15 9.52 -20.04
N ASN A 213 -12.95 10.02 -20.33
CA ASN A 213 -12.45 11.27 -19.77
C ASN A 213 -12.58 12.36 -20.83
N CYS A 214 -13.34 13.40 -20.52
CA CYS A 214 -13.70 14.46 -21.46
C CYS A 214 -12.55 15.45 -21.71
N ALA A 215 -11.62 15.59 -20.76
CA ALA A 215 -10.47 16.49 -20.88
C ALA A 215 -9.33 15.88 -21.74
N ALA A 216 -9.26 14.55 -21.83
CA ALA A 216 -8.16 13.85 -22.53
C ALA A 216 -8.34 13.76 -24.05
N ILE A 217 -9.54 14.03 -24.57
CA ILE A 217 -9.90 13.78 -25.98
C ILE A 217 -10.26 15.11 -26.66
N PRO A 218 -9.68 15.42 -27.84
CA PRO A 218 -10.10 16.58 -28.63
C PRO A 218 -11.60 16.55 -28.97
N GLU A 219 -12.23 17.72 -29.01
CA GLU A 219 -13.70 17.87 -29.13
C GLU A 219 -14.32 17.03 -30.26
N ASN A 220 -13.78 17.13 -31.48
CA ASN A 220 -14.30 16.40 -32.65
C ASN A 220 -14.23 14.87 -32.45
N ILE A 221 -13.19 14.40 -31.77
CA ILE A 221 -13.03 12.97 -31.45
C ILE A 221 -13.97 12.59 -30.32
N LEU A 222 -14.13 13.44 -29.31
CA LEU A 222 -15.03 13.21 -28.17
C LEU A 222 -16.48 13.03 -28.61
N GLU A 223 -16.95 13.85 -29.56
CA GLU A 223 -18.28 13.70 -30.14
C GLU A 223 -18.48 12.32 -30.77
N SER A 224 -17.54 11.94 -31.64
CA SER A 224 -17.57 10.65 -32.34
C SER A 224 -17.43 9.45 -31.40
N GLU A 225 -16.69 9.58 -30.29
CA GLU A 225 -16.58 8.55 -29.27
C GLU A 225 -17.89 8.41 -28.47
N LEU A 226 -18.49 9.52 -28.04
CA LEU A 226 -19.70 9.50 -27.20
C LEU A 226 -20.92 9.00 -27.98
N PHE A 227 -21.17 9.55 -29.15
CA PHE A 227 -22.40 9.33 -29.91
C PHE A 227 -22.24 8.33 -31.07
N GLY A 228 -21.01 8.04 -31.48
CA GLY A 228 -20.74 7.22 -32.65
C GLY A 228 -20.92 7.99 -33.95
N TYR A 229 -20.63 7.34 -35.08
CA TYR A 229 -20.77 7.94 -36.40
C TYR A 229 -21.23 6.91 -37.44
N GLU A 230 -21.96 7.38 -38.44
CA GLU A 230 -22.33 6.60 -39.62
C GLU A 230 -21.22 6.60 -40.68
N GLU A 231 -21.26 5.63 -41.59
CA GLU A 231 -20.33 5.59 -42.72
C GLU A 231 -20.42 6.89 -43.54
N GLY A 232 -19.25 7.49 -43.85
CA GLY A 232 -19.19 8.72 -44.63
C GLY A 232 -19.43 10.02 -43.87
N ALA A 233 -19.56 9.99 -42.53
CA ALA A 233 -19.79 11.19 -41.72
C ALA A 233 -18.66 12.25 -41.82
N PHE A 234 -17.41 11.82 -42.03
CA PHE A 234 -16.25 12.70 -42.24
C PHE A 234 -15.12 11.99 -43.00
N THR A 235 -14.11 12.74 -43.45
CA THR A 235 -12.95 12.19 -44.17
C THR A 235 -12.13 11.28 -43.25
N GLY A 236 -12.12 9.98 -43.55
CA GLY A 236 -11.46 8.94 -42.72
C GLY A 236 -12.42 8.10 -41.87
N ALA A 237 -13.74 8.28 -42.00
CA ALA A 237 -14.72 7.40 -41.37
C ALA A 237 -14.55 5.94 -41.84
N ILE A 238 -14.56 5.00 -40.90
CA ILE A 238 -14.44 3.57 -41.18
C ILE A 238 -15.71 3.08 -41.89
N LYS A 239 -15.56 2.21 -42.89
CA LYS A 239 -16.69 1.52 -43.55
C LYS A 239 -17.50 0.74 -42.52
N GLY A 240 -18.82 0.95 -42.48
CA GLY A 240 -19.72 0.42 -41.46
C GLY A 240 -19.91 1.28 -40.20
N GLY A 241 -19.25 2.44 -40.11
CA GLY A 241 -19.40 3.38 -38.99
C GLY A 241 -18.77 2.90 -37.67
N LYS A 242 -19.08 3.60 -36.57
CA LYS A 242 -18.61 3.26 -35.21
C LYS A 242 -19.72 3.51 -34.19
N ILE A 243 -19.93 2.55 -33.29
CA ILE A 243 -20.86 2.70 -32.17
C ILE A 243 -20.32 3.66 -31.12
N GLY A 244 -21.19 4.52 -30.57
CA GLY A 244 -20.85 5.45 -29.50
C GLY A 244 -20.82 4.82 -28.11
N LYS A 245 -20.16 5.48 -27.16
CA LYS A 245 -20.12 5.06 -25.75
C LYS A 245 -21.50 4.98 -25.11
N PHE A 246 -22.43 5.86 -25.48
CA PHE A 246 -23.81 5.75 -24.97
C PHE A 246 -24.51 4.48 -25.42
N GLU A 247 -24.33 4.07 -26.68
CA GLU A 247 -24.87 2.81 -27.18
C GLU A 247 -24.19 1.61 -26.49
N MET A 248 -22.86 1.67 -26.30
CA MET A 248 -22.10 0.64 -25.58
C MET A 248 -22.56 0.49 -24.12
N ALA A 249 -22.98 1.59 -23.50
CA ALA A 249 -23.47 1.64 -22.12
C ALA A 249 -24.96 1.32 -21.97
N HIS A 250 -25.65 0.93 -23.05
CA HIS A 250 -27.08 0.58 -23.00
C HIS A 250 -27.35 -0.52 -21.96
N GLN A 251 -28.34 -0.31 -21.09
CA GLN A 251 -28.66 -1.10 -19.88
C GLN A 251 -27.59 -1.07 -18.77
N GLY A 252 -26.45 -0.43 -19.01
CA GLY A 252 -25.33 -0.31 -18.06
C GLY A 252 -25.20 1.09 -17.49
N THR A 253 -23.95 1.45 -17.19
CA THR A 253 -23.59 2.75 -16.61
C THR A 253 -22.51 3.42 -17.47
N LEU A 254 -22.68 4.73 -17.73
CA LEU A 254 -21.68 5.57 -18.37
C LEU A 254 -21.06 6.50 -17.31
N PHE A 255 -19.73 6.47 -17.20
CA PHE A 255 -18.94 7.36 -16.37
C PHE A 255 -18.25 8.43 -17.23
N LEU A 256 -18.57 9.69 -16.96
CA LEU A 256 -17.96 10.86 -17.60
C LEU A 256 -17.03 11.56 -16.60
N ASP A 257 -15.73 11.44 -16.81
CA ASP A 257 -14.73 12.14 -16.01
C ASP A 257 -14.40 13.51 -16.61
N GLU A 258 -14.18 14.49 -15.75
CA GLU A 258 -13.95 15.90 -16.09
C GLU A 258 -15.03 16.50 -17.02
N ILE A 259 -16.31 16.30 -16.69
CA ILE A 259 -17.45 16.83 -17.47
C ILE A 259 -17.44 18.36 -17.58
N GLY A 260 -16.76 19.06 -16.66
CA GLY A 260 -16.61 20.50 -16.68
C GLY A 260 -15.80 21.01 -17.89
N ASP A 261 -15.02 20.16 -18.55
CA ASP A 261 -14.20 20.51 -19.71
C ASP A 261 -14.91 20.32 -21.06
N MET A 262 -16.18 19.89 -21.06
CA MET A 262 -16.96 19.81 -22.30
C MET A 262 -17.25 21.20 -22.88
N SER A 263 -17.15 21.31 -24.21
CA SER A 263 -17.58 22.50 -24.95
C SER A 263 -19.08 22.75 -24.80
N PHE A 264 -19.51 23.99 -25.06
CA PHE A 264 -20.91 24.38 -24.93
C PHE A 264 -21.84 23.64 -25.93
N ASP A 265 -21.34 23.27 -27.12
CA ASP A 265 -22.07 22.46 -28.09
C ASP A 265 -22.28 21.02 -27.58
N MET A 266 -21.20 20.42 -27.06
CA MET A 266 -21.26 19.08 -26.48
C MET A 266 -22.21 19.02 -25.27
N GLN A 267 -22.22 20.05 -24.43
CA GLN A 267 -23.18 20.17 -23.33
C GLN A 267 -24.64 20.17 -23.83
N SER A 268 -24.91 20.80 -24.97
CA SER A 268 -26.25 20.84 -25.58
C SER A 268 -26.68 19.46 -26.10
N LYS A 269 -25.76 18.70 -26.72
CA LYS A 269 -26.01 17.31 -27.16
C LYS A 269 -26.21 16.37 -25.97
N MET A 270 -25.37 16.51 -24.94
CA MET A 270 -25.50 15.77 -23.68
C MET A 270 -26.86 15.99 -23.00
N LEU A 271 -27.34 17.23 -22.98
CA LEU A 271 -28.65 17.56 -22.43
C LEU A 271 -29.79 16.81 -23.15
N ARG A 272 -29.76 16.76 -24.49
CA ARG A 272 -30.76 16.02 -25.30
C ARG A 272 -30.77 14.55 -24.94
N VAL A 273 -29.61 13.90 -24.85
CA VAL A 273 -29.53 12.48 -24.48
C VAL A 273 -30.08 12.24 -23.07
N LEU A 274 -29.81 13.15 -22.13
CA LEU A 274 -30.31 13.01 -20.75
C LEU A 274 -31.82 13.20 -20.64
N GLN A 275 -32.41 14.09 -21.46
CA GLN A 275 -33.85 14.38 -21.48
C GLN A 275 -34.64 13.34 -22.26
N ASP A 276 -34.25 13.09 -23.51
CA ASP A 276 -35.05 12.29 -24.45
C ASP A 276 -34.73 10.80 -24.38
N LYS A 277 -33.60 10.43 -23.75
CA LYS A 277 -33.06 9.06 -23.71
C LYS A 277 -32.87 8.48 -25.11
N VAL A 278 -32.45 9.34 -26.03
CA VAL A 278 -32.18 9.03 -27.44
C VAL A 278 -30.78 9.51 -27.80
N VAL A 279 -30.09 8.73 -28.62
CA VAL A 279 -28.79 9.09 -29.21
C VAL A 279 -28.92 9.08 -30.72
N GLU A 280 -28.35 10.10 -31.36
CA GLU A 280 -28.17 10.20 -32.79
C GLU A 280 -26.68 10.14 -33.11
N ARG A 281 -26.29 9.30 -34.07
CA ARG A 281 -24.90 9.22 -34.53
C ARG A 281 -24.54 10.44 -35.36
N VAL A 282 -23.27 10.84 -35.32
CA VAL A 282 -22.76 11.91 -36.18
C VAL A 282 -22.97 11.53 -37.65
N GLY A 283 -23.62 12.42 -38.41
CA GLY A 283 -23.98 12.20 -39.82
C GLY A 283 -25.17 11.27 -40.06
N GLY A 284 -25.78 10.72 -39.00
CA GLY A 284 -26.96 9.86 -39.08
C GLY A 284 -28.25 10.60 -38.68
N ASN A 285 -29.38 10.16 -39.24
CA ASN A 285 -30.70 10.73 -38.93
C ASN A 285 -31.62 9.76 -38.16
N SER A 286 -31.08 8.64 -37.68
CA SER A 286 -31.85 7.59 -37.00
C SER A 286 -31.68 7.69 -35.47
N PRO A 287 -32.64 8.30 -34.75
CA PRO A 287 -32.63 8.31 -33.30
C PRO A 287 -32.73 6.89 -32.72
N LYS A 288 -31.84 6.56 -31.78
CA LYS A 288 -31.84 5.27 -31.07
C LYS A 288 -32.07 5.47 -29.58
N LYS A 289 -33.10 4.80 -29.04
CA LYS A 289 -33.38 4.84 -27.60
C LYS A 289 -32.27 4.15 -26.80
N VAL A 290 -31.82 4.80 -25.73
CA VAL A 290 -30.80 4.27 -24.82
C VAL A 290 -31.26 4.34 -23.36
N ASN A 291 -31.02 3.27 -22.60
CA ASN A 291 -31.23 3.26 -21.15
C ASN A 291 -29.87 3.23 -20.46
N VAL A 292 -29.33 4.39 -20.10
CA VAL A 292 -28.00 4.53 -19.51
C VAL A 292 -28.13 5.25 -18.17
N ARG A 293 -27.54 4.67 -17.12
CA ARG A 293 -27.32 5.36 -15.85
C ARG A 293 -26.07 6.23 -16.02
N LEU A 294 -26.16 7.49 -15.63
CA LEU A 294 -25.04 8.43 -15.76
C LEU A 294 -24.38 8.67 -14.40
N ILE A 295 -23.05 8.56 -14.37
CA ILE A 295 -22.20 9.07 -13.29
C ILE A 295 -21.26 10.09 -13.92
N ALA A 296 -21.26 11.32 -13.42
CA ALA A 296 -20.39 12.39 -13.90
C ALA A 296 -19.42 12.81 -12.80
N ALA A 297 -18.21 13.21 -13.17
CA ALA A 297 -17.19 13.68 -12.26
C ALA A 297 -16.55 14.98 -12.76
N THR A 298 -16.15 15.86 -11.84
CA THR A 298 -15.43 17.10 -12.17
C THR A 298 -14.59 17.58 -10.98
N ASN A 299 -13.43 18.17 -11.27
CA ASN A 299 -12.67 18.95 -10.28
C ASN A 299 -13.03 20.45 -10.27
N GLN A 300 -13.88 20.91 -11.19
CA GLN A 300 -14.20 22.32 -11.38
C GLN A 300 -15.48 22.72 -10.65
N ASN A 301 -15.55 23.99 -10.25
CA ASN A 301 -16.78 24.56 -9.71
C ASN A 301 -17.73 24.91 -10.86
N LEU A 302 -18.71 24.04 -11.12
CA LEU A 302 -19.68 24.20 -12.22
C LEU A 302 -20.55 25.45 -12.06
N LEU A 303 -20.93 25.82 -10.83
CA LEU A 303 -21.70 27.05 -10.57
C LEU A 303 -20.94 28.30 -11.04
N LYS A 304 -19.64 28.39 -10.73
CA LYS A 304 -18.78 29.48 -11.24
C LYS A 304 -18.64 29.46 -12.77
N LYS A 305 -18.70 28.30 -13.41
CA LYS A 305 -18.68 28.21 -14.89
C LYS A 305 -20.02 28.65 -15.50
N ILE A 306 -21.14 28.39 -14.83
CA ILE A 306 -22.45 28.91 -15.21
C ILE A 306 -22.44 30.43 -15.16
N ASP A 307 -21.94 31.03 -14.07
CA ASP A 307 -21.84 32.50 -13.92
C ASP A 307 -21.01 33.15 -15.05
N LYS A 308 -20.03 32.41 -15.60
CA LYS A 308 -19.19 32.85 -16.72
C LYS A 308 -19.75 32.54 -18.11
N GLY A 309 -20.88 31.83 -18.19
CA GLY A 309 -21.45 31.36 -19.46
C GLY A 309 -20.67 30.21 -20.12
N GLU A 310 -19.77 29.55 -19.39
CA GLU A 310 -18.94 28.43 -19.87
C GLU A 310 -19.64 27.06 -19.67
N PHE A 311 -20.66 27.00 -18.81
CA PHE A 311 -21.43 25.80 -18.56
C PHE A 311 -22.92 26.09 -18.54
N ARG A 312 -23.73 25.19 -19.09
CA ARG A 312 -25.18 25.37 -19.16
C ARG A 312 -25.86 25.05 -17.83
N GLU A 313 -26.72 25.97 -17.40
CA GLU A 313 -27.49 25.81 -16.16
C GLU A 313 -28.48 24.62 -16.24
N ASP A 314 -29.15 24.43 -17.38
CA ASP A 314 -30.10 23.34 -17.59
C ASP A 314 -29.45 21.94 -17.50
N LEU A 315 -28.24 21.78 -18.03
CA LEU A 315 -27.46 20.56 -17.90
C LEU A 315 -27.03 20.33 -16.46
N TYR A 316 -26.58 21.37 -15.76
CA TYR A 316 -26.17 21.25 -14.35
C TYR A 316 -27.29 20.67 -13.48
N TYR A 317 -28.52 21.16 -13.58
CA TYR A 317 -29.62 20.62 -12.78
C TYR A 317 -29.99 19.17 -13.15
N ARG A 318 -29.73 18.73 -14.39
CA ARG A 318 -29.93 17.32 -14.79
C ARG A 318 -28.81 16.40 -14.31
N LEU A 319 -27.61 16.94 -14.10
CA LEU A 319 -26.46 16.21 -13.54
C LEU A 319 -26.52 16.15 -12.01
N ASN A 320 -26.84 17.28 -11.37
CA ASN A 320 -26.82 17.48 -9.93
C ASN A 320 -28.08 16.94 -9.24
N VAL A 321 -28.46 15.69 -9.54
CA VAL A 321 -29.58 15.01 -8.87
C VAL A 321 -29.12 14.41 -7.55
N LEU A 322 -27.96 13.74 -7.54
CA LEU A 322 -27.28 13.27 -6.35
C LEU A 322 -25.83 13.75 -6.37
N LEU A 323 -25.44 14.53 -5.36
CA LEU A 323 -24.11 15.12 -5.26
C LEU A 323 -23.26 14.35 -4.24
N LEU A 324 -22.07 13.91 -4.66
CA LEU A 324 -21.05 13.35 -3.78
C LEU A 324 -19.81 14.24 -3.82
N GLU A 325 -19.56 14.96 -2.73
CA GLU A 325 -18.39 15.84 -2.61
C GLU A 325 -17.24 15.09 -1.92
N LEU A 326 -16.18 14.78 -2.66
CA LEU A 326 -15.01 14.11 -2.12
C LEU A 326 -14.09 15.13 -1.43
N PRO A 327 -13.81 14.95 -0.13
CA PRO A 327 -12.89 15.83 0.57
C PRO A 327 -11.45 15.63 0.07
N PRO A 328 -10.66 16.70 -0.03
CA PRO A 328 -9.23 16.58 -0.28
C PRO A 328 -8.54 15.87 0.89
N LEU A 329 -7.38 15.26 0.63
CA LEU A 329 -6.65 14.44 1.61
C LEU A 329 -6.29 15.24 2.88
N ARG A 330 -6.00 16.53 2.73
CA ARG A 330 -5.76 17.47 3.84
C ARG A 330 -6.90 17.63 4.85
N GLU A 331 -8.13 17.28 4.46
CA GLU A 331 -9.30 17.30 5.35
C GLU A 331 -9.59 15.95 6.02
N ARG A 332 -8.80 14.92 5.69
CA ARG A 332 -8.92 13.54 6.17
C ARG A 332 -7.55 12.92 6.46
N MET A 333 -6.72 13.65 7.19
CA MET A 333 -5.33 13.25 7.48
C MET A 333 -5.24 11.96 8.31
N ASP A 334 -6.30 11.64 9.06
CA ASP A 334 -6.49 10.39 9.78
C ASP A 334 -6.56 9.15 8.86
N ASP A 335 -6.80 9.34 7.55
CA ASP A 335 -6.75 8.25 6.58
C ASP A 335 -5.33 7.98 6.03
N ILE A 336 -4.35 8.84 6.28
CA ILE A 336 -3.02 8.74 5.64
C ILE A 336 -2.30 7.44 6.01
N GLU A 337 -2.26 7.10 7.30
CA GLU A 337 -1.61 5.87 7.76
C GLU A 337 -2.22 4.63 7.09
N LEU A 338 -3.56 4.56 7.10
CA LEU A 338 -4.30 3.47 6.45
C LEU A 338 -4.04 3.40 4.93
N LEU A 339 -3.95 4.56 4.26
CA LEU A 339 -3.62 4.64 2.84
C LEU A 339 -2.18 4.19 2.56
N CYS A 340 -1.23 4.60 3.40
CA CYS A 340 0.16 4.17 3.34
C CYS A 340 0.28 2.65 3.44
N ASP A 341 -0.36 2.05 4.46
CA ASP A 341 -0.37 0.60 4.67
C ASP A 341 -0.98 -0.15 3.49
N PHE A 342 -2.06 0.39 2.91
CA PHE A 342 -2.68 -0.14 1.71
C PHE A 342 -1.71 -0.12 0.51
N PHE A 343 -1.03 1.01 0.27
CA PHE A 343 -0.08 1.12 -0.85
C PHE A 343 1.16 0.25 -0.65
N ILE A 344 1.70 0.17 0.56
CA ILE A 344 2.81 -0.74 0.89
C ILE A 344 2.40 -2.18 0.61
N SER A 345 1.24 -2.60 1.10
CA SER A 345 0.70 -3.95 0.85
C SER A 345 0.50 -4.22 -0.64
N LYS A 346 -0.02 -3.24 -1.39
CA LYS A 346 -0.19 -3.31 -2.85
C LYS A 346 1.16 -3.53 -3.56
N TYR A 347 2.21 -2.80 -3.18
CA TYR A 347 3.51 -2.88 -3.83
C TYR A 347 4.32 -4.11 -3.38
N ASN A 348 4.22 -4.54 -2.12
CA ASN A 348 4.78 -5.80 -1.63
C ASN A 348 4.31 -6.99 -2.49
N ASN A 349 3.02 -7.07 -2.77
CA ASN A 349 2.45 -8.12 -3.61
C ASN A 349 2.88 -8.02 -5.08
N LYS A 350 3.22 -6.82 -5.57
CA LYS A 350 3.55 -6.57 -6.97
C LYS A 350 5.03 -6.81 -7.28
N PHE A 351 5.93 -6.40 -6.38
CA PHE A 351 7.37 -6.35 -6.63
C PHE A 351 8.18 -7.34 -5.78
N GLY A 352 7.58 -7.98 -4.77
CA GLY A 352 8.23 -9.01 -3.97
C GLY A 352 9.27 -8.50 -2.97
N ILE A 353 9.46 -7.17 -2.83
CA ILE A 353 10.24 -6.57 -1.74
C ILE A 353 9.29 -6.47 -0.54
N TYR A 354 9.70 -6.98 0.62
CA TYR A 354 8.86 -6.94 1.81
C TYR A 354 9.17 -5.69 2.64
N ILE A 355 8.44 -4.61 2.39
CA ILE A 355 8.42 -3.45 3.27
C ILE A 355 7.39 -3.70 4.36
N GLU A 356 7.81 -3.65 5.61
CA GLU A 356 6.97 -3.92 6.77
C GLU A 356 6.27 -2.65 7.26
N LYS A 357 6.97 -1.51 7.29
CA LYS A 357 6.44 -0.27 7.86
C LYS A 357 7.11 1.00 7.36
N ILE A 358 6.49 2.14 7.68
CA ILE A 358 7.09 3.47 7.61
C ILE A 358 7.63 3.84 8.98
N ASP A 359 8.83 4.41 9.03
CA ASP A 359 9.41 4.96 10.25
C ASP A 359 8.55 6.09 10.84
N GLU A 360 8.50 6.21 12.16
CA GLU A 360 7.64 7.20 12.84
C GLU A 360 7.96 8.64 12.42
N GLU A 361 9.25 8.97 12.23
CA GLU A 361 9.65 10.30 11.78
C GLU A 361 9.17 10.54 10.34
N ALA A 362 9.30 9.54 9.46
CA ALA A 362 8.81 9.63 8.09
C ALA A 362 7.27 9.78 8.04
N MET A 363 6.54 9.09 8.92
CA MET A 363 5.09 9.25 9.03
C MET A 363 4.68 10.66 9.47
N ASP A 364 5.40 11.28 10.42
CA ASP A 364 5.17 12.66 10.83
C ASP A 364 5.28 13.65 9.65
N TYR A 365 6.27 13.45 8.77
CA TYR A 365 6.38 14.25 7.53
C TYR A 365 5.18 14.09 6.59
N LEU A 366 4.64 12.87 6.48
CA LEU A 366 3.47 12.60 5.63
C LEU A 366 2.19 13.22 6.23
N LEU A 367 2.03 13.16 7.56
CA LEU A 367 0.89 13.73 8.29
C LEU A 367 0.89 15.27 8.34
N ASN A 368 2.02 15.93 8.08
CA ASN A 368 2.12 17.39 8.07
C ASN A 368 2.15 18.01 6.65
N TYR A 369 2.03 17.19 5.60
CA TYR A 369 2.02 17.68 4.23
C TYR A 369 0.61 18.04 3.75
N MET A 370 0.49 19.07 2.89
CA MET A 370 -0.80 19.58 2.42
C MET A 370 -1.46 18.72 1.32
N TRP A 371 -0.71 17.79 0.72
CA TRP A 371 -1.17 16.88 -0.32
C TRP A 371 -1.95 17.55 -1.49
N PRO A 372 -1.35 18.51 -2.21
CA PRO A 372 -2.01 19.17 -3.35
C PRO A 372 -2.43 18.21 -4.48
N GLY A 373 -1.77 17.07 -4.64
CA GLY A 373 -2.17 16.01 -5.57
C GLY A 373 -2.97 14.86 -4.93
N ASN A 374 -3.42 15.05 -3.68
CA ASN A 374 -4.26 14.12 -2.92
C ASN A 374 -3.70 12.67 -2.92
N ILE A 375 -4.57 11.67 -3.06
CA ILE A 375 -4.21 10.25 -2.98
C ILE A 375 -3.23 9.87 -4.10
N ARG A 376 -3.39 10.44 -5.31
CA ARG A 376 -2.49 10.17 -6.44
C ARG A 376 -1.05 10.59 -6.11
N GLU A 377 -0.88 11.72 -5.43
CA GLU A 377 0.45 12.15 -4.99
C GLU A 377 0.99 11.25 -3.88
N LEU A 378 0.17 10.87 -2.90
CA LEU A 378 0.56 9.94 -1.85
C LEU A 378 1.02 8.59 -2.43
N GLU A 379 0.25 8.00 -3.34
CA GLU A 379 0.61 6.76 -4.02
C GLU A 379 1.97 6.89 -4.72
N ASN A 380 2.18 7.96 -5.49
CA ASN A 380 3.45 8.21 -6.18
C ASN A 380 4.63 8.38 -5.20
N VAL A 381 4.39 8.99 -4.04
CA VAL A 381 5.42 9.16 -2.99
C VAL A 381 5.80 7.82 -2.40
N ILE A 382 4.83 6.97 -2.06
CA ILE A 382 5.07 5.64 -1.51
C ILE A 382 5.73 4.72 -2.56
N GLU A 383 5.27 4.74 -3.80
CA GLU A 383 5.89 3.98 -4.90
C GLU A 383 7.33 4.39 -5.12
N ARG A 384 7.61 5.70 -5.09
CA ARG A 384 8.98 6.20 -5.20
C ARG A 384 9.82 5.70 -4.02
N ALA A 385 9.33 5.87 -2.79
CA ALA A 385 10.05 5.44 -1.59
C ALA A 385 10.38 3.94 -1.63
N TYR A 386 9.44 3.13 -2.13
CA TYR A 386 9.60 1.69 -2.32
C TYR A 386 10.80 1.34 -3.22
N ASN A 387 11.05 2.11 -4.29
CA ASN A 387 12.16 1.86 -5.21
C ASN A 387 13.55 2.23 -4.66
N PHE A 388 13.62 3.03 -3.58
CA PHE A 388 14.86 3.53 -2.98
C PHE A 388 15.07 3.03 -1.53
N VAL A 389 14.29 2.05 -1.09
CA VAL A 389 14.42 1.49 0.25
C VAL A 389 15.58 0.50 0.30
N ASP A 390 16.42 0.63 1.32
CA ASP A 390 17.42 -0.37 1.69
C ASP A 390 16.88 -1.10 2.92
N GLY A 391 16.25 -2.27 2.74
CA GLY A 391 15.65 -3.07 3.82
C GLY A 391 14.12 -3.04 3.83
N ASN A 392 13.51 -3.22 5.00
CA ASN A 392 12.06 -3.40 5.18
C ASN A 392 11.33 -2.16 5.76
N THR A 393 12.02 -1.02 5.92
CA THR A 393 11.44 0.18 6.55
C THR A 393 11.68 1.42 5.69
N ILE A 394 10.62 2.19 5.42
CA ILE A 394 10.73 3.49 4.72
C ILE A 394 11.13 4.56 5.72
N HIS A 395 12.27 5.21 5.52
CA HIS A 395 12.76 6.30 6.35
C HIS A 395 12.62 7.66 5.64
N VAL A 396 12.85 8.75 6.38
CA VAL A 396 12.75 10.14 5.87
C VAL A 396 13.59 10.35 4.60
N LYS A 397 14.78 9.73 4.51
CA LYS A 397 15.69 9.85 3.37
C LYS A 397 15.11 9.38 2.04
N GLN A 398 14.08 8.51 2.07
CA GLN A 398 13.37 8.04 0.88
C GLN A 398 12.21 8.95 0.46
N LEU A 399 11.80 9.89 1.31
CA LEU A 399 10.73 10.82 0.98
C LEU A 399 11.24 11.91 0.02
N PRO A 400 10.41 12.39 -0.92
CA PRO A 400 10.77 13.52 -1.77
C PRO A 400 11.10 14.78 -0.97
N GLU A 401 12.13 15.53 -1.41
CA GLU A 401 12.55 16.77 -0.75
C GLU A 401 11.42 17.77 -0.52
N LYS A 402 10.41 17.84 -1.40
CA LYS A 402 9.27 18.74 -1.25
C LYS A 402 8.45 18.47 0.02
N ILE A 403 8.40 17.22 0.49
CA ILE A 403 7.71 16.83 1.72
C ILE A 403 8.59 17.16 2.92
N ILE A 404 9.89 16.84 2.82
CA ILE A 404 10.89 17.14 3.85
C ILE A 404 11.01 18.65 4.09
N LYS A 405 11.09 19.44 3.01
CA LYS A 405 11.12 20.92 3.04
C LYS A 405 9.76 21.52 3.40
N GLY A 406 8.67 20.78 3.23
CA GLY A 406 7.33 21.17 3.68
C GLY A 406 7.24 21.39 5.20
N ARG A 407 8.09 20.72 5.98
CA ARG A 407 8.27 20.93 7.43
C ARG A 407 9.00 22.25 7.76
N GLY A 408 9.58 22.92 6.77
CA GLY A 408 10.46 24.09 6.91
C GLY A 408 9.81 25.40 7.37
N LEU A 409 8.69 25.36 8.12
CA LEU A 409 8.07 26.52 8.76
C LEU A 409 7.58 26.31 10.19
N VAL A 410 7.84 25.15 10.81
CA VAL A 410 7.66 25.00 12.27
C VAL A 410 8.90 24.34 12.86
N SER A 411 10.02 25.07 12.81
CA SER A 411 11.07 24.85 13.80
C SER A 411 10.49 25.24 15.16
N VAL A 412 10.51 24.30 16.10
CA VAL A 412 10.32 24.57 17.54
C VAL A 412 11.53 25.40 17.98
N GLY A 413 11.50 26.69 17.67
CA GLY A 413 12.63 27.58 17.78
C GLY A 413 12.28 28.98 17.28
N ASP A 414 11.73 29.79 18.19
CA ASP A 414 11.54 31.23 18.08
C ASP A 414 10.29 31.71 17.29
N LEU A 415 9.12 31.61 17.95
CA LEU A 415 7.82 32.17 17.56
C LEU A 415 7.92 33.60 16.98
N ARG A 416 8.84 34.41 17.52
CA ARG A 416 9.07 35.79 17.06
C ARG A 416 9.60 35.85 15.63
N ASN A 417 10.47 34.94 15.22
CA ASN A 417 11.06 34.96 13.87
C ASN A 417 10.05 34.51 12.82
N ASN A 418 9.20 33.54 13.13
CA ASN A 418 8.12 33.09 12.25
C ASN A 418 7.01 34.14 12.08
N ILE A 419 6.64 34.83 13.17
CA ILE A 419 5.69 35.96 13.08
C ILE A 419 6.31 37.09 12.24
N ASN A 420 7.59 37.40 12.45
CA ASN A 420 8.27 38.46 11.69
C ASN A 420 8.41 38.12 10.19
N SER A 421 8.65 36.85 9.82
CA SER A 421 8.78 36.43 8.42
C SER A 421 7.44 36.44 7.69
N LEU A 422 6.38 35.93 8.33
CA LEU A 422 5.01 35.99 7.80
C LEU A 422 4.52 37.44 7.68
N GLU A 423 4.78 38.28 8.69
CA GLU A 423 4.45 39.70 8.66
C GLU A 423 5.20 40.42 7.53
N LYS A 424 6.49 40.13 7.34
CA LYS A 424 7.28 40.70 6.24
C LYS A 424 6.71 40.31 4.89
N GLN A 425 6.37 39.03 4.70
CA GLN A 425 5.83 38.52 3.44
C GLN A 425 4.47 39.15 3.11
N LEU A 426 3.57 39.25 4.10
CA LEU A 426 2.25 39.86 3.95
C LEU A 426 2.33 41.34 3.54
N ILE A 427 3.30 42.08 4.09
CA ILE A 427 3.55 43.48 3.73
C ILE A 427 4.04 43.59 2.27
N ILE A 428 4.96 42.71 1.85
CA ILE A 428 5.49 42.69 0.48
C ILE A 428 4.37 42.41 -0.54
N ASP A 429 3.57 41.37 -0.28
CA ASP A 429 2.52 40.95 -1.20
C ASP A 429 1.40 41.99 -1.30
N THR A 430 1.07 42.63 -0.17
CA THR A 430 0.09 43.73 -0.18
C THR A 430 0.62 44.98 -0.88
N LEU A 431 1.91 45.30 -0.75
CA LEU A 431 2.53 46.40 -1.50
C LEU A 431 2.56 46.13 -3.00
N LYS A 432 2.83 44.90 -3.43
CA LYS A 432 2.76 44.49 -4.84
C LYS A 432 1.34 44.61 -5.38
N ALA A 433 0.34 44.08 -4.64
CA ALA A 433 -1.07 44.18 -5.02
C ALA A 433 -1.57 45.64 -5.08
N CYS A 434 -0.99 46.53 -4.27
CA CYS A 434 -1.31 47.95 -4.25
C CYS A 434 -0.41 48.82 -5.16
N GLY A 435 0.41 48.22 -6.03
CA GLY A 435 1.29 48.94 -6.96
C GLY A 435 2.32 49.86 -6.28
N GLY A 436 2.80 49.48 -5.10
CA GLY A 436 3.76 50.27 -4.30
C GLY A 436 3.13 51.43 -3.52
N ASN A 437 1.81 51.63 -3.58
CA ASN A 437 1.14 52.71 -2.84
C ASN A 437 1.02 52.38 -1.34
N LYS A 438 1.92 52.96 -0.54
CA LYS A 438 2.04 52.74 0.91
C LYS A 438 0.77 53.13 1.70
N SER A 439 -0.02 54.10 1.24
CA SER A 439 -1.29 54.46 1.90
C SER A 439 -2.38 53.41 1.69
N ARG A 440 -2.52 52.92 0.44
CA ARG A 440 -3.48 51.85 0.12
C ARG A 440 -3.08 50.53 0.79
N ALA A 441 -1.79 50.22 0.83
CA ALA A 441 -1.29 49.02 1.51
C ALA A 441 -1.56 49.05 3.02
N ALA A 442 -1.39 50.21 3.68
CA ALA A 442 -1.72 50.35 5.11
C ALA A 442 -3.21 50.12 5.40
N GLN A 443 -4.09 50.64 4.54
CA GLN A 443 -5.54 50.43 4.63
C GLN A 443 -5.92 48.97 4.40
N ALA A 444 -5.36 48.32 3.39
CA ALA A 444 -5.60 46.91 3.09
C ALA A 444 -5.12 45.98 4.22
N LEU A 445 -4.00 46.32 4.85
CA LEU A 445 -3.45 45.62 6.02
C LEU A 445 -4.16 45.98 7.34
N LYS A 446 -5.10 46.92 7.33
CA LYS A 446 -5.81 47.44 8.53
C LYS A 446 -4.87 47.96 9.63
N ILE A 447 -3.74 48.55 9.24
CA ILE A 447 -2.78 49.17 10.18
C ILE A 447 -2.64 50.66 9.89
N ASN A 448 -2.27 51.43 10.91
CA ASN A 448 -2.00 52.84 10.71
C ASN A 448 -0.73 53.04 9.84
N ARG A 449 -0.68 54.17 9.13
CA ARG A 449 0.41 54.47 8.18
C ARG A 449 1.77 54.50 8.89
N ALA A 450 1.84 55.08 10.09
CA ALA A 450 3.08 55.15 10.89
C ALA A 450 3.66 53.77 11.23
N SER A 451 2.80 52.79 11.54
CA SER A 451 3.19 51.41 11.85
C SER A 451 3.72 50.69 10.62
N LEU A 452 3.13 50.94 9.45
CA LEU A 452 3.67 50.41 8.19
C LEU A 452 5.06 50.97 7.91
N TYR A 453 5.31 52.27 8.10
CA TYR A 453 6.65 52.86 7.92
C TYR A 453 7.69 52.29 8.91
N GLN A 454 7.31 52.07 10.17
CA GLN A 454 8.19 51.43 11.15
C GLN A 454 8.52 49.98 10.76
N LYS A 455 7.54 49.21 10.27
CA LYS A 455 7.74 47.83 9.81
C LYS A 455 8.58 47.76 8.54
N LEU A 456 8.38 48.67 7.59
CA LEU A 456 9.24 48.79 6.40
C LEU A 456 10.70 49.06 6.78
N LYS A 457 10.94 49.99 7.72
CA LYS A 457 12.28 50.27 8.23
C LYS A 457 12.88 49.08 8.98
N LYS A 458 12.08 48.37 9.79
CA LYS A 458 12.47 47.16 10.52
C LYS A 458 12.89 46.02 9.59
N TYR A 459 12.22 45.87 8.45
CA TYR A 459 12.45 44.77 7.50
C TYR A 459 13.33 45.14 6.30
N SER A 460 13.84 46.38 6.26
CA SER A 460 14.66 46.94 5.18
C SER A 460 13.99 46.86 3.81
N LEU A 461 12.74 47.31 3.72
CA LEU A 461 11.86 47.29 2.54
C LEU A 461 11.47 48.68 2.04
#